data_AF-D8RED2-F1
#
_entry.id   AF-D8RED2-F1
#
_cell.length_a   1.000
_cell.length_b   1.000
_cell.length_c   1.000
_cell.angle_alpha   90.00
_cell.angle_beta   90.00
_cell.angle_gamma   90.00
#
_symmetry.space_group_name_H-M   'P 1'
#
loop_
_entity.id
_entity.type
_entity.pdbx_description
1 polymer ?
#
loop_
_entity_poly.entity_id
_entity_poly.type
_entity_poly.pdbx_seq_one_letter_code
_entity_poly.pdbx_strand_id
1 'polypeptide(L)'
;MVAFASISWTRLKAGHILPVSSRLRQNLLSPVKVAVPTVCMEKGNKSISFGDKLLDYIEGGPKMRKWYGAPDVQSTEFAEDDNQEEEEEEEEEGVRDAVLVTDADSETGQLVVLSLIVQRCRVRVLVRDVKLATNAFGSYVEPIVGTVNDRGSLIKACKEVRAIICPKKVVFFFAPMLKGVEHIVYVSELASSRAARGLQSLLRSGSAQDALRDEAALAKLGVPYTILRPAMLRDEPGGVRGFRVRRVDQLEDSSGIEGMMSREDAALLCVKALDARPQQALVLEIANVDAQARDVEAVFGG
;
A
#
# COMPACT_ATOMS: atom_id res chain seq x y z
N MET A 1 -40.55 53.57 -5.07
CA MET A 1 -40.54 53.63 -3.59
C MET A 1 -39.19 53.08 -3.14
N VAL A 2 -38.40 53.92 -2.46
CA VAL A 2 -37.03 53.72 -1.94
C VAL A 2 -35.89 53.68 -2.97
N ALA A 3 -35.03 54.71 -2.89
CA ALA A 3 -33.74 54.89 -3.54
C ALA A 3 -32.58 54.67 -2.53
N PHE A 4 -31.33 54.58 -3.01
CA PHE A 4 -30.00 54.81 -2.37
C PHE A 4 -29.00 53.79 -2.98
N ALA A 5 -28.15 54.11 -3.98
CA ALA A 5 -26.91 54.91 -3.96
C ALA A 5 -25.84 54.38 -2.98
N SER A 6 -24.69 53.88 -3.49
CA SER A 6 -23.35 54.12 -2.91
C SER A 6 -22.22 53.49 -3.76
N ILE A 7 -21.44 54.29 -4.50
CA ILE A 7 -20.04 54.69 -4.26
C ILE A 7 -18.98 53.70 -4.81
N SER A 8 -18.31 54.13 -5.87
CA SER A 8 -16.94 53.74 -6.22
C SER A 8 -15.95 54.61 -5.45
N TRP A 9 -14.76 54.08 -5.13
CA TRP A 9 -13.56 54.92 -5.05
C TRP A 9 -12.26 54.13 -5.23
N THR A 10 -11.28 54.88 -5.68
CA THR A 10 -10.02 54.53 -6.33
C THR A 10 -8.82 54.47 -5.38
N ARG A 11 -7.88 53.56 -5.69
CA ARG A 11 -6.41 53.77 -5.86
C ARG A 11 -5.67 54.79 -4.96
N LEU A 12 -4.66 54.32 -4.22
CA LEU A 12 -3.37 55.01 -3.90
C LEU A 12 -2.35 53.93 -3.41
N LYS A 13 -1.26 53.64 -4.14
CA LYS A 13 0.14 54.17 -4.04
C LYS A 13 0.78 53.97 -2.65
N ALA A 14 1.78 53.09 -2.48
CA ALA A 14 3.22 53.17 -2.83
C ALA A 14 4.11 53.71 -1.69
N GLY A 15 5.21 53.00 -1.37
CA GLY A 15 6.35 53.48 -0.58
C GLY A 15 7.25 52.38 0.00
N HIS A 16 8.41 52.11 -0.63
CA HIS A 16 9.80 52.33 -0.14
C HIS A 16 10.33 51.31 0.91
N ILE A 17 11.20 50.35 0.57
CA ILE A 17 12.67 50.38 0.31
C ILE A 17 13.51 50.88 1.50
N LEU A 18 14.37 50.01 2.06
CA LEU A 18 15.84 50.18 2.17
C LEU A 18 16.53 48.93 2.82
N PRO A 19 17.69 48.47 2.29
CA PRO A 19 18.66 47.60 2.97
C PRO A 19 19.96 48.37 3.31
N VAL A 20 20.69 47.99 4.36
CA VAL A 20 22.07 48.49 4.60
C VAL A 20 22.93 47.39 5.25
N SER A 21 24.15 47.27 4.74
CA SER A 21 25.19 46.29 5.06
C SER A 21 26.24 46.81 6.05
N SER A 22 27.15 45.89 6.39
CA SER A 22 28.58 46.08 6.74
C SER A 22 28.98 46.10 8.23
N ARG A 23 29.91 45.19 8.56
CA ARG A 23 31.12 45.49 9.34
C ARG A 23 32.18 44.38 9.20
N LEU A 24 33.24 44.74 8.47
CA LEU A 24 34.56 44.12 8.53
C LEU A 24 35.32 44.64 9.76
N ARG A 25 36.16 43.80 10.39
CA ARG A 25 37.49 44.19 10.88
C ARG A 25 38.48 43.03 10.74
N GLN A 26 39.71 43.41 10.40
CA GLN A 26 40.84 42.60 9.97
C GLN A 26 41.85 42.33 11.11
N ASN A 27 42.61 41.23 10.95
CA ASN A 27 44.06 40.99 11.12
C ASN A 27 44.86 41.40 12.37
N LEU A 28 45.74 40.49 12.83
CA LEU A 28 47.23 40.60 12.88
C LEU A 28 47.82 39.34 13.59
N LEU A 29 48.58 38.45 12.91
CA LEU A 29 50.06 38.32 12.80
C LEU A 29 50.76 37.42 13.87
N SER A 30 51.14 36.20 13.43
CA SER A 30 52.43 35.42 13.51
C SER A 30 53.34 35.45 14.78
N PRO A 31 54.32 34.51 15.03
CA PRO A 31 55.08 33.70 14.05
C PRO A 31 55.55 32.24 14.41
N VAL A 32 55.88 31.53 13.31
CA VAL A 32 57.02 30.61 13.04
C VAL A 32 57.13 29.22 13.72
N LYS A 33 57.38 28.25 12.82
CA LYS A 33 57.50 26.79 12.95
C LYS A 33 58.85 26.32 13.52
N VAL A 34 58.83 25.17 14.22
CA VAL A 34 59.90 24.16 14.17
C VAL A 34 59.26 22.81 13.88
N ALA A 35 59.68 22.18 12.78
CA ALA A 35 59.18 20.89 12.31
C ALA A 35 60.06 19.75 12.86
N VAL A 36 59.44 18.69 13.36
CA VAL A 36 60.06 17.39 13.62
C VAL A 36 59.33 16.37 12.74
N PRO A 37 60.03 15.50 11.98
CA PRO A 37 59.36 14.62 11.04
C PRO A 37 58.71 13.45 11.80
N THR A 38 57.38 13.43 11.85
CA THR A 38 56.64 12.23 12.23
C THR A 38 56.32 11.44 10.96
N VAL A 39 56.88 10.24 10.91
CA VAL A 39 56.73 9.25 9.84
C VAL A 39 55.26 9.07 9.47
N CYS A 40 54.94 9.37 8.21
CA CYS A 40 53.70 8.97 7.57
C CYS A 40 53.64 7.44 7.53
N MET A 41 52.73 6.82 8.27
CA MET A 41 52.30 5.45 7.98
C MET A 41 51.10 5.52 7.03
N GLU A 42 51.40 5.34 5.75
CA GLU A 42 50.41 4.98 4.75
C GLU A 42 49.79 3.63 5.13
N LYS A 43 48.51 3.63 5.54
CA LYS A 43 47.71 2.40 5.58
C LYS A 43 47.35 2.02 4.15
N GLY A 44 48.32 1.42 3.46
CA GLY A 44 48.11 0.74 2.20
C GLY A 44 47.28 -0.52 2.44
N ASN A 45 46.11 -0.59 1.80
CA ASN A 45 45.27 -1.77 1.77
C ASN A 45 45.97 -2.85 0.91
N LYS A 46 46.86 -3.64 1.53
CA LYS A 46 47.58 -4.71 0.84
C LYS A 46 46.73 -5.98 0.91
N SER A 47 46.29 -6.44 -0.25
CA SER A 47 45.70 -7.77 -0.41
C SER A 47 46.72 -8.83 0.01
N ILE A 48 46.36 -9.65 0.99
CA ILE A 48 47.21 -10.72 1.52
C ILE A 48 47.52 -11.72 0.40
N SER A 49 48.80 -11.95 0.13
CA SER A 49 49.27 -12.90 -0.88
C SER A 49 49.05 -14.33 -0.40
N PHE A 50 48.91 -15.28 -1.34
CA PHE A 50 48.77 -16.71 -1.05
C PHE A 50 49.90 -17.26 -0.15
N GLY A 51 51.12 -16.71 -0.30
CA GLY A 51 52.27 -17.08 0.54
C GLY A 51 52.10 -16.69 2.01
N ASP A 52 51.52 -15.52 2.28
CA ASP A 52 51.24 -15.04 3.64
C ASP A 52 50.15 -15.89 4.30
N LYS A 53 49.15 -16.34 3.53
CA LYS A 53 48.12 -17.28 4.01
C LYS A 53 48.71 -18.66 4.34
N LEU A 54 49.71 -19.12 3.59
CA LEU A 54 50.35 -20.42 3.83
C LEU A 54 51.27 -20.36 5.06
N LEU A 55 52.03 -19.28 5.24
CA LEU A 55 52.82 -19.01 6.45
C LEU A 55 51.92 -18.96 7.71
N ASP A 56 50.77 -18.30 7.61
CA ASP A 56 49.79 -18.20 8.70
C ASP A 56 49.21 -19.57 9.12
N TYR A 57 49.07 -20.51 8.16
CA TYR A 57 48.65 -21.88 8.45
C TYR A 57 49.74 -22.70 9.13
N ILE A 58 51.01 -22.48 8.79
CA ILE A 58 52.17 -23.20 9.35
C ILE A 58 52.50 -22.70 10.76
N GLU A 59 52.38 -21.40 11.02
CA GLU A 59 52.60 -20.79 12.34
C GLU A 59 51.43 -21.02 13.32
N GLY A 60 50.38 -21.71 12.87
CA GLY A 60 49.26 -22.14 13.68
C GLY A 60 47.99 -21.39 13.30
N GLY A 61 47.36 -21.83 12.20
CA GLY A 61 46.22 -21.16 11.57
C GLY A 61 45.01 -20.81 12.46
N PRO A 62 43.87 -20.39 11.88
CA PRO A 62 42.76 -19.69 12.56
C PRO A 62 42.26 -20.30 13.89
N LYS A 63 42.43 -21.61 14.09
CA LYS A 63 42.09 -22.31 15.34
C LYS A 63 42.94 -21.88 16.55
N MET A 64 44.20 -21.45 16.36
CA MET A 64 45.06 -21.01 17.47
C MET A 64 44.81 -19.56 17.89
N ARG A 65 44.28 -18.71 16.99
CA ARG A 65 43.87 -17.32 17.32
C ARG A 65 42.81 -17.29 18.42
N LYS A 66 41.91 -18.28 18.41
CA LYS A 66 40.84 -18.47 19.41
C LYS A 66 41.36 -18.78 20.81
N TRP A 67 42.59 -19.30 20.94
CA TRP A 67 43.21 -19.65 22.23
C TRP A 67 44.08 -18.54 22.83
N TYR A 68 44.54 -17.56 22.04
CA TYR A 68 45.38 -16.45 22.54
C TYR A 68 44.67 -15.09 22.53
N GLY A 69 43.39 -15.01 22.17
CA GLY A 69 42.55 -13.83 22.40
C GLY A 69 42.94 -12.59 21.61
N ALA A 70 43.40 -12.74 20.35
CA ALA A 70 43.62 -11.61 19.45
C ALA A 70 42.30 -11.18 18.78
N PRO A 71 42.02 -9.87 18.60
CA PRO A 71 40.80 -9.41 17.93
C PRO A 71 40.81 -9.75 16.44
N ASP A 72 39.67 -10.23 15.94
CA ASP A 72 39.51 -10.71 14.57
C ASP A 72 39.71 -9.59 13.54
N VAL A 73 40.61 -9.83 12.59
CA VAL A 73 40.80 -8.98 11.41
C VAL A 73 39.75 -9.39 10.39
N GLN A 74 38.76 -8.51 10.16
CA GLN A 74 37.68 -8.73 9.20
C GLN A 74 38.24 -8.94 7.79
N SER A 75 38.28 -10.20 7.35
CA SER A 75 38.32 -10.56 5.94
C SER A 75 36.89 -10.75 5.47
N THR A 76 36.49 -9.95 4.49
CA THR A 76 35.34 -10.15 3.62
C THR A 76 35.26 -11.60 3.14
N GLU A 77 34.30 -12.35 3.67
CA GLU A 77 33.90 -13.66 3.19
C GLU A 77 32.55 -13.52 2.47
N PHE A 78 32.64 -13.52 1.14
CA PHE A 78 31.64 -14.14 0.29
C PHE A 78 31.90 -15.64 0.34
N ALA A 79 30.99 -16.41 0.92
CA ALA A 79 30.79 -17.82 0.61
C ALA A 79 29.34 -18.18 0.96
N GLU A 80 28.60 -18.56 -0.07
CA GLU A 80 27.19 -18.97 -0.06
C GLU A 80 27.03 -20.24 0.78
N ASP A 81 26.21 -20.16 1.83
CA ASP A 81 25.62 -21.32 2.51
C ASP A 81 24.09 -21.17 2.41
N ASP A 82 23.47 -22.05 1.63
CA ASP A 82 22.02 -22.15 1.39
C ASP A 82 21.33 -22.74 2.63
N ASN A 83 21.42 -22.03 3.76
CA ASN A 83 20.51 -22.14 4.89
C ASN A 83 19.88 -20.77 5.07
N GLN A 84 18.76 -20.53 4.39
CA GLN A 84 17.82 -19.48 4.78
C GLN A 84 17.19 -19.90 6.11
N GLU A 85 17.96 -19.73 7.19
CA GLU A 85 17.37 -19.36 8.46
C GLU A 85 16.69 -18.02 8.17
N GLU A 86 15.38 -18.07 7.94
CA GLU A 86 14.54 -16.89 7.99
C GLU A 86 14.79 -16.30 9.38
N GLU A 87 15.63 -15.27 9.45
CA GLU A 87 15.72 -14.40 10.61
C GLU A 87 14.30 -13.85 10.80
N GLU A 88 13.51 -14.53 11.64
CA GLU A 88 12.28 -14.02 12.18
C GLU A 88 12.68 -12.81 13.02
N GLU A 89 12.85 -11.66 12.38
CA GLU A 89 12.78 -10.38 13.06
C GLU A 89 11.46 -10.41 13.83
N GLU A 90 11.55 -10.60 15.15
CA GLU A 90 10.43 -10.44 16.06
C GLU A 90 10.01 -8.97 15.98
N GLU A 91 9.24 -8.62 14.94
CA GLU A 91 8.62 -7.31 14.80
C GLU A 91 7.72 -7.14 16.02
N GLU A 92 8.06 -6.17 16.88
CA GLU A 92 7.19 -5.74 17.98
C GLU A 92 5.77 -5.63 17.44
N GLU A 93 4.78 -6.26 18.11
CA GLU A 93 3.38 -6.21 17.70
C GLU A 93 2.83 -4.79 17.87
N GLY A 94 3.18 -3.91 16.93
CA GLY A 94 2.61 -2.59 16.79
C GLY A 94 1.11 -2.68 16.56
N VAL A 95 0.39 -1.60 16.91
CA VAL A 95 -1.06 -1.54 16.77
C VAL A 95 -1.44 -1.66 15.30
N ARG A 96 -2.04 -2.80 14.93
CA ARG A 96 -2.52 -3.10 13.58
C ARG A 96 -3.87 -2.44 13.34
N ASP A 97 -3.86 -1.16 12.97
CA ASP A 97 -5.09 -0.38 12.71
C ASP A 97 -5.25 0.02 11.22
N ALA A 98 -4.24 -0.23 10.38
CA ALA A 98 -4.26 0.25 9.00
C ALA A 98 -5.13 -0.61 8.08
N VAL A 99 -5.77 0.02 7.10
CA VAL A 99 -6.46 -0.64 5.98
C VAL A 99 -5.61 -0.50 4.72
N LEU A 100 -5.31 -1.61 4.05
CA LEU A 100 -4.56 -1.62 2.78
C LEU A 100 -5.52 -1.63 1.58
N VAL A 101 -5.26 -0.77 0.60
CA VAL A 101 -5.91 -0.81 -0.72
C VAL A 101 -4.86 -1.18 -1.79
N THR A 102 -5.03 -2.32 -2.46
CA THR A 102 -3.98 -2.91 -3.34
C THR A 102 -3.89 -2.32 -4.75
N ASP A 103 -4.98 -1.78 -5.29
CA ASP A 103 -5.05 -1.19 -6.64
C ASP A 103 -5.62 0.22 -6.55
N ALA A 104 -5.00 1.03 -5.69
CA ALA A 104 -5.52 2.32 -5.26
C ALA A 104 -5.53 3.40 -6.36
N ASP A 105 -4.78 3.19 -7.44
CA ASP A 105 -4.75 4.06 -8.60
C ASP A 105 -5.87 3.77 -9.62
N SER A 106 -6.58 2.65 -9.48
CA SER A 106 -7.76 2.33 -10.29
C SER A 106 -8.95 3.26 -9.99
N GLU A 107 -9.88 3.40 -10.94
CA GLU A 107 -11.09 4.24 -10.78
C GLU A 107 -11.88 3.85 -9.51
N THR A 108 -12.06 2.55 -9.26
CA THR A 108 -12.74 2.06 -8.05
C THR A 108 -11.86 2.23 -6.81
N GLY A 109 -10.56 1.95 -6.92
CA GLY A 109 -9.61 2.09 -5.81
C GLY A 109 -9.52 3.51 -5.27
N GLN A 110 -9.50 4.51 -6.16
CA GLN A 110 -9.47 5.92 -5.75
C GLN A 110 -10.73 6.29 -4.92
N LEU A 111 -11.90 5.84 -5.35
CA LEU A 111 -13.15 6.08 -4.63
C LEU A 111 -13.21 5.36 -3.28
N VAL A 112 -12.64 4.15 -3.19
CA VAL A 112 -12.50 3.42 -1.91
C VAL A 112 -11.59 4.19 -0.96
N VAL A 113 -10.43 4.66 -1.43
CA VAL A 113 -9.49 5.43 -0.63
C VAL A 113 -10.15 6.72 -0.12
N LEU A 114 -10.84 7.47 -0.99
CA LEU A 114 -11.58 8.65 -0.58
C LEU A 114 -12.62 8.34 0.50
N SER A 115 -13.35 7.24 0.35
CA SER A 115 -14.35 6.79 1.33
C SER A 115 -13.71 6.45 2.69
N LEU A 116 -12.54 5.80 2.70
CA LEU A 116 -11.79 5.50 3.92
C LEU A 116 -11.26 6.77 4.62
N ILE A 117 -10.79 7.75 3.84
CA ILE A 117 -10.32 9.05 4.37
C ILE A 117 -11.47 9.77 5.08
N VAL A 118 -12.67 9.77 4.49
CA VAL A 118 -13.88 10.37 5.11
C VAL A 118 -14.23 9.68 6.42
N GLN A 119 -14.04 8.37 6.52
CA GLN A 119 -14.22 7.60 7.75
C GLN A 119 -13.07 7.70 8.75
N ARG A 120 -12.03 8.48 8.45
CA ARG A 120 -10.85 8.70 9.30
C ARG A 120 -10.08 7.41 9.62
N CYS A 121 -10.10 6.43 8.71
CA CYS A 121 -9.26 5.25 8.85
C CYS A 121 -7.80 5.58 8.51
N ARG A 122 -6.85 4.88 9.14
CA ARG A 122 -5.46 4.89 8.68
C ARG A 122 -5.39 4.05 7.40
N VAL A 123 -5.01 4.66 6.28
CA VAL A 123 -5.01 3.99 4.96
C VAL A 123 -3.60 3.85 4.43
N ARG A 124 -3.24 2.62 4.08
CA ARG A 124 -2.06 2.31 3.26
C ARG A 124 -2.53 2.05 1.83
N VAL A 125 -1.83 2.58 0.85
CA VAL A 125 -2.21 2.41 -0.56
C VAL A 125 -1.04 1.84 -1.34
N LEU A 126 -1.25 0.72 -2.03
CA LEU A 126 -0.29 0.17 -2.99
C LEU A 126 -0.50 0.90 -4.32
N VAL A 127 0.54 1.60 -4.78
CA VAL A 127 0.47 2.46 -5.96
C VAL A 127 1.71 2.31 -6.82
N ARG A 128 1.55 2.50 -8.13
CA ARG A 128 2.67 2.49 -9.07
C ARG A 128 3.54 3.75 -8.99
N ASP A 129 2.92 4.89 -8.71
CA ASP A 129 3.60 6.19 -8.63
C ASP A 129 3.16 6.95 -7.37
N VAL A 130 4.13 7.19 -6.46
CA VAL A 130 3.91 7.96 -5.23
C VAL A 130 3.52 9.40 -5.53
N LYS A 131 4.04 10.03 -6.60
CA LYS A 131 3.71 11.42 -6.91
C LYS A 131 2.23 11.57 -7.25
N LEU A 132 1.67 10.64 -8.02
CA LEU A 132 0.25 10.63 -8.36
C LEU A 132 -0.60 10.43 -7.10
N ALA A 133 -0.20 9.50 -6.23
CA ALA A 133 -0.88 9.26 -4.96
C ALA A 133 -0.85 10.47 -4.02
N THR A 134 0.31 11.12 -3.86
CA THR A 134 0.46 12.33 -3.04
C THR A 134 -0.34 13.49 -3.62
N ASN A 135 -0.43 13.63 -4.94
CA ASN A 135 -1.27 14.66 -5.57
C ASN A 135 -2.77 14.38 -5.38
N ALA A 136 -3.18 13.12 -5.44
CA ALA A 136 -4.59 12.71 -5.33
C ALA A 136 -5.10 12.74 -3.88
N PHE A 137 -4.30 12.24 -2.94
CA PHE A 137 -4.73 11.97 -1.56
C PHE A 137 -3.94 12.74 -0.51
N GLY A 138 -2.89 13.48 -0.88
CA GLY A 138 -2.09 14.26 0.07
C GLY A 138 -1.46 13.42 1.18
N SER A 139 -1.45 13.96 2.40
CA SER A 139 -0.90 13.31 3.59
C SER A 139 -1.92 12.40 4.32
N TYR A 140 -3.10 12.16 3.73
CA TYR A 140 -4.14 11.34 4.36
C TYR A 140 -3.89 9.83 4.20
N VAL A 141 -2.97 9.44 3.32
CA VAL A 141 -2.64 8.04 3.02
C VAL A 141 -1.13 7.81 3.13
N GLU A 142 -0.74 6.58 3.41
CA GLU A 142 0.65 6.11 3.34
C GLU A 142 0.87 5.35 2.02
N PRO A 143 1.51 5.97 1.00
CA PRO A 143 1.71 5.32 -0.29
C PRO A 143 2.90 4.36 -0.26
N ILE A 144 2.68 3.14 -0.74
CA ILE A 144 3.69 2.10 -0.91
C ILE A 144 3.89 1.88 -2.41
N VAL A 145 5.12 2.13 -2.89
CA VAL A 145 5.47 1.88 -4.29
C VAL A 145 5.47 0.38 -4.54
N GLY A 146 4.67 -0.07 -5.50
CA GLY A 146 4.65 -1.48 -5.84
C GLY A 146 3.60 -1.85 -6.87
N THR A 147 3.56 -3.14 -7.16
CA THR A 147 2.52 -3.74 -8.01
C THR A 147 2.03 -5.02 -7.35
N VAL A 148 0.85 -5.47 -7.77
CA VAL A 148 0.23 -6.72 -7.30
C VAL A 148 1.06 -7.99 -7.53
N ASN A 149 2.12 -7.91 -8.34
CA ASN A 149 3.03 -9.02 -8.64
C ASN A 149 4.39 -8.89 -7.94
N ASP A 150 4.68 -7.75 -7.30
CA ASP A 150 5.96 -7.53 -6.62
C ASP A 150 5.88 -7.94 -5.15
N ARG A 151 6.42 -9.12 -4.84
CA ARG A 151 6.44 -9.71 -3.50
C ARG A 151 7.04 -8.78 -2.45
N GLY A 152 8.10 -8.04 -2.79
CA GLY A 152 8.78 -7.15 -1.85
C GLY A 152 7.89 -5.98 -1.43
N SER A 153 7.23 -5.33 -2.40
CA SER A 153 6.26 -4.27 -2.12
C SER A 153 5.06 -4.75 -1.32
N LEU A 154 4.58 -5.97 -1.63
CA LEU A 154 3.43 -6.57 -0.98
C LEU A 154 3.68 -6.89 0.50
N ILE A 155 4.86 -7.42 0.85
CA ILE A 155 5.26 -7.63 2.25
C ILE A 155 5.27 -6.30 2.99
N LYS A 156 5.89 -5.26 2.42
CA LYS A 156 5.92 -3.91 3.01
C LYS A 156 4.52 -3.32 3.16
N ALA A 157 3.65 -3.54 2.18
CA ALA A 157 2.30 -3.01 2.18
C ALA A 157 1.41 -3.65 3.25
N CYS A 158 1.63 -4.92 3.59
CA CYS A 158 0.83 -5.64 4.59
C CYS A 158 1.30 -5.43 6.04
N LYS A 159 2.42 -4.73 6.28
CA LYS A 159 2.86 -4.41 7.63
C LYS A 159 1.83 -3.55 8.36
N GLU A 160 1.50 -3.92 9.60
CA GLU A 160 0.53 -3.21 10.48
C GLU A 160 -0.91 -3.12 9.93
N VAL A 161 -1.28 -4.00 9.00
CA VAL A 161 -2.59 -3.97 8.36
C VAL A 161 -3.58 -4.88 9.08
N ARG A 162 -4.76 -4.35 9.41
CA ARG A 162 -5.89 -5.12 9.96
C ARG A 162 -6.79 -5.70 8.88
N ALA A 163 -6.95 -4.97 7.77
CA ALA A 163 -7.88 -5.36 6.72
C ALA A 163 -7.38 -4.92 5.34
N ILE A 164 -7.73 -5.70 4.33
CA ILE A 164 -7.29 -5.46 2.96
C ILE A 164 -8.49 -5.32 2.05
N ILE A 165 -8.51 -4.28 1.22
CA ILE A 165 -9.48 -4.11 0.15
C ILE A 165 -8.79 -4.32 -1.20
N CYS A 166 -9.32 -5.23 -2.00
CA CYS A 166 -8.93 -5.54 -3.36
C CYS A 166 -10.01 -5.01 -4.32
N PRO A 167 -9.87 -3.80 -4.91
CA PRO A 167 -10.94 -3.18 -5.72
C PRO A 167 -11.17 -3.82 -7.09
N LYS A 168 -10.28 -4.70 -7.55
CA LYS A 168 -10.34 -5.28 -8.90
C LYS A 168 -9.73 -6.66 -9.00
N LYS A 169 -8.52 -6.83 -8.48
CA LYS A 169 -7.76 -8.08 -8.57
C LYS A 169 -7.27 -8.50 -7.20
N VAL A 170 -7.35 -9.80 -6.92
CA VAL A 170 -6.75 -10.39 -5.72
C VAL A 170 -5.26 -10.59 -5.96
N VAL A 171 -4.45 -10.11 -5.02
CA VAL A 171 -3.00 -10.36 -5.06
C VAL A 171 -2.71 -11.74 -4.47
N PHE A 172 -1.60 -12.35 -4.89
CA PHE A 172 -1.20 -13.62 -4.30
C PHE A 172 -0.65 -13.38 -2.89
N PHE A 173 -1.47 -13.71 -1.88
CA PHE A 173 -1.07 -13.66 -0.48
C PHE A 173 -0.46 -14.98 -0.04
N PHE A 174 0.58 -14.91 0.78
CA PHE A 174 1.14 -16.05 1.51
C PHE A 174 1.13 -15.74 3.01
N ALA A 175 1.15 -16.79 3.86
CA ALA A 175 0.81 -16.69 5.28
C ALA A 175 1.51 -15.55 6.08
N PRO A 176 2.83 -15.32 5.96
CA PRO A 176 3.52 -14.20 6.60
C PRO A 176 2.91 -12.82 6.34
N MET A 177 2.41 -12.57 5.11
CA MET A 177 1.79 -11.27 4.78
C MET A 177 0.44 -11.06 5.46
N LEU A 178 -0.23 -12.13 5.85
CA LEU A 178 -1.58 -12.08 6.42
C LEU A 178 -1.55 -12.11 7.95
N LYS A 179 -0.37 -12.08 8.57
CA LYS A 179 -0.22 -12.06 10.04
C LYS A 179 -0.92 -10.81 10.60
N GLY A 180 -2.02 -11.03 11.31
CA GLY A 180 -2.84 -9.97 11.90
C GLY A 180 -3.90 -9.34 10.98
N VAL A 181 -4.02 -9.81 9.74
CA VAL A 181 -5.13 -9.42 8.87
C VAL A 181 -6.37 -10.17 9.30
N GLU A 182 -7.40 -9.43 9.69
CA GLU A 182 -8.64 -9.98 10.23
C GLU A 182 -9.72 -10.14 9.17
N HIS A 183 -9.65 -9.33 8.09
CA HIS A 183 -10.68 -9.27 7.07
C HIS A 183 -10.14 -8.87 5.69
N ILE A 184 -10.63 -9.53 4.64
CA ILE A 184 -10.34 -9.17 3.25
C ILE A 184 -11.64 -8.85 2.51
N VAL A 185 -11.71 -7.70 1.86
CA VAL A 185 -12.84 -7.31 1.00
C VAL A 185 -12.38 -7.32 -0.45
N TYR A 186 -13.14 -7.97 -1.32
CA TYR A 186 -12.81 -8.08 -2.75
C TYR A 186 -13.99 -7.67 -3.62
N VAL A 187 -13.73 -6.85 -4.64
CA VAL A 187 -14.71 -6.52 -5.68
C VAL A 187 -14.47 -7.43 -6.89
N SER A 188 -15.37 -8.38 -7.07
CA SER A 188 -15.31 -9.37 -8.15
C SER A 188 -16.04 -8.88 -9.40
N GLU A 189 -15.38 -9.01 -10.56
CA GLU A 189 -15.99 -8.72 -11.87
C GLU A 189 -16.92 -9.84 -12.37
N LEU A 190 -17.23 -10.86 -11.56
CA LEU A 190 -17.96 -12.03 -12.04
C LEU A 190 -19.40 -11.72 -12.47
N ALA A 191 -20.15 -10.94 -11.68
CA ALA A 191 -21.52 -10.58 -12.01
C ALA A 191 -21.59 -9.65 -13.24
N SER A 192 -20.69 -8.67 -13.33
CA SER A 192 -20.60 -7.78 -14.49
C SER A 192 -20.22 -8.54 -15.77
N SER A 193 -19.38 -9.57 -15.68
CA SER A 193 -19.04 -10.40 -16.84
C SER A 193 -20.18 -11.34 -17.27
N ARG A 194 -20.93 -11.91 -16.32
CA ARG A 194 -22.15 -12.71 -16.63
C ARG A 194 -23.26 -11.90 -17.30
N ALA A 195 -23.37 -10.62 -16.94
CA ALA A 195 -24.34 -9.70 -17.55
C ALA A 195 -23.98 -9.31 -19.01
N ALA A 196 -22.75 -9.57 -19.46
CA ALA A 196 -22.32 -9.27 -20.83
C ALA A 196 -23.00 -10.18 -21.85
N ARG A 197 -23.51 -9.61 -22.95
CA ARG A 197 -24.24 -10.34 -24.01
C ARG A 197 -23.54 -10.22 -25.37
N GLY A 198 -23.72 -11.23 -26.24
CA GLY A 198 -23.16 -11.25 -27.59
C GLY A 198 -21.62 -11.27 -27.63
N LEU A 199 -21.01 -10.54 -28.58
CA LEU A 199 -19.55 -10.48 -28.74
C LEU A 199 -18.82 -9.94 -27.50
N GLN A 200 -19.50 -9.14 -26.65
CA GLN A 200 -18.94 -8.67 -25.38
C GLN A 200 -18.65 -9.82 -24.41
N SER A 201 -19.46 -10.90 -24.42
CA SER A 201 -19.23 -12.08 -23.59
C SER A 201 -17.93 -12.80 -23.98
N LEU A 202 -17.62 -12.87 -25.28
CA LEU A 202 -16.37 -13.45 -25.77
C LEU A 202 -15.15 -12.63 -25.33
N LEU A 203 -15.24 -11.30 -25.40
CA LEU A 203 -14.16 -10.40 -24.96
C LEU A 203 -13.94 -10.44 -23.43
N ARG A 204 -15.01 -10.65 -22.65
CA ARG A 204 -14.95 -10.68 -21.17
C ARG A 204 -14.85 -12.09 -20.57
N SER A 205 -14.73 -13.12 -21.41
CA SER A 205 -14.58 -14.50 -20.96
C SER A 205 -13.34 -14.70 -20.08
N GLY A 206 -12.23 -14.05 -20.43
CA GLY A 206 -11.01 -14.04 -19.62
C GLY A 206 -11.20 -13.40 -18.25
N SER A 207 -11.88 -12.24 -18.18
CA SER A 207 -12.10 -11.54 -16.91
C SER A 207 -13.03 -12.32 -15.97
N ALA A 208 -14.00 -13.07 -16.50
CA ALA A 208 -14.81 -13.98 -15.69
C ALA A 208 -13.97 -15.12 -15.09
N GLN A 209 -13.07 -15.72 -15.87
CA GLN A 209 -12.20 -16.78 -15.38
C GLN A 209 -11.20 -16.27 -14.35
N ASP A 210 -10.64 -15.09 -14.56
CA ASP A 210 -9.73 -14.46 -13.60
C ASP A 210 -10.45 -14.13 -12.29
N ALA A 211 -11.66 -13.58 -12.35
CA ALA A 211 -12.48 -13.36 -11.15
C ALA A 211 -12.74 -14.67 -10.39
N LEU A 212 -13.10 -15.76 -11.08
CA LEU A 212 -13.29 -17.07 -10.43
C LEU A 212 -12.02 -17.59 -9.77
N ARG A 213 -10.85 -17.39 -10.39
CA ARG A 213 -9.55 -17.77 -9.82
C ARG A 213 -9.22 -16.95 -8.58
N ASP A 214 -9.48 -15.65 -8.64
CA ASP A 214 -9.27 -14.72 -7.53
C ASP A 214 -10.16 -15.08 -6.33
N GLU A 215 -11.46 -15.34 -6.56
CA GLU A 215 -12.37 -15.77 -5.50
C GLU A 215 -11.95 -17.12 -4.90
N ALA A 216 -11.53 -18.08 -5.74
CA ALA A 216 -11.02 -19.38 -5.28
C ALA A 216 -9.67 -19.26 -4.54
N ALA A 217 -8.87 -18.25 -4.84
CA ALA A 217 -7.64 -17.96 -4.12
C ALA A 217 -7.94 -17.44 -2.71
N LEU A 218 -8.88 -16.50 -2.56
CA LEU A 218 -9.31 -16.00 -1.24
C LEU A 218 -9.81 -17.11 -0.32
N ALA A 219 -10.56 -18.06 -0.87
CA ALA A 219 -11.08 -19.22 -0.13
C ALA A 219 -9.98 -20.07 0.53
N LYS A 220 -8.74 -20.02 0.01
CA LYS A 220 -7.59 -20.80 0.51
C LYS A 220 -6.77 -20.07 1.57
N LEU A 221 -7.01 -18.77 1.80
CA LEU A 221 -6.17 -17.94 2.67
C LEU A 221 -6.44 -18.13 4.17
N GLY A 222 -7.58 -18.74 4.54
CA GLY A 222 -7.95 -18.94 5.94
C GLY A 222 -8.32 -17.66 6.72
N VAL A 223 -8.39 -16.51 6.05
CA VAL A 223 -8.82 -15.22 6.62
C VAL A 223 -10.29 -14.97 6.25
N PRO A 224 -11.15 -14.49 7.16
CA PRO A 224 -12.51 -14.09 6.82
C PRO A 224 -12.53 -13.08 5.68
N TYR A 225 -13.46 -13.24 4.74
CA TYR A 225 -13.53 -12.39 3.57
C TYR A 225 -14.95 -12.08 3.13
N THR A 226 -15.11 -10.91 2.51
CA THR A 226 -16.34 -10.45 1.87
C THR A 226 -16.09 -10.21 0.38
N ILE A 227 -16.80 -10.92 -0.49
CA ILE A 227 -16.76 -10.73 -1.93
C ILE A 227 -17.99 -9.96 -2.36
N LEU A 228 -17.78 -8.75 -2.88
CA LEU A 228 -18.81 -7.96 -3.54
C LEU A 228 -18.75 -8.22 -5.03
N ARG A 229 -19.82 -8.77 -5.59
CA ARG A 229 -20.03 -8.96 -7.03
C ARG A 229 -21.00 -7.88 -7.52
N PRO A 230 -20.52 -6.65 -7.76
CA PRO A 230 -21.39 -5.61 -8.31
C PRO A 230 -21.88 -6.00 -9.70
N ALA A 231 -23.09 -5.55 -10.04
CA ALA A 231 -23.58 -5.50 -11.40
C ALA A 231 -22.71 -4.54 -12.24
N MET A 232 -23.12 -4.23 -13.48
CA MET A 232 -22.31 -3.40 -14.37
C MET A 232 -22.00 -2.03 -13.73
N LEU A 233 -20.72 -1.80 -13.43
CA LEU A 233 -20.25 -0.56 -12.81
C LEU A 233 -20.40 0.63 -13.77
N ARG A 234 -20.79 1.79 -13.23
CA ARG A 234 -20.92 3.05 -13.94
C ARG A 234 -20.38 4.23 -13.16
N ASP A 235 -19.90 5.22 -13.90
CA ASP A 235 -19.52 6.54 -13.41
C ASP A 235 -20.74 7.45 -13.29
N GLU A 236 -21.54 7.16 -12.26
CA GLU A 236 -22.70 7.96 -11.87
C GLU A 236 -22.57 8.28 -10.38
N PRO A 237 -23.08 9.43 -9.89
CA PRO A 237 -23.07 9.75 -8.47
C PRO A 237 -23.70 8.63 -7.64
N GLY A 238 -23.01 8.23 -6.56
CA GLY A 238 -23.48 7.26 -5.60
C GLY A 238 -24.50 7.85 -4.63
N GLY A 239 -25.19 6.99 -3.90
CA GLY A 239 -26.13 7.38 -2.85
C GLY A 239 -27.44 7.99 -3.31
N VAL A 240 -27.72 7.96 -4.61
CA VAL A 240 -29.00 8.36 -5.19
C VAL A 240 -30.01 7.21 -5.18
N ARG A 241 -29.54 5.97 -5.32
CA ARG A 241 -30.35 4.76 -5.49
C ARG A 241 -30.18 3.79 -4.31
N GLY A 242 -31.18 2.94 -4.09
CA GLY A 242 -31.11 1.84 -3.13
C GLY A 242 -30.33 0.64 -3.66
N PHE A 243 -30.30 -0.45 -2.87
CA PHE A 243 -29.57 -1.67 -3.20
C PHE A 243 -30.53 -2.87 -3.31
N ARG A 244 -30.39 -3.64 -4.39
CA ARG A 244 -30.86 -5.01 -4.47
C ARG A 244 -29.67 -5.91 -4.18
N VAL A 245 -29.79 -6.74 -3.15
CA VAL A 245 -28.72 -7.62 -2.69
C VAL A 245 -29.19 -9.06 -2.78
N ARG A 246 -28.32 -9.93 -3.29
CA ARG A 246 -28.51 -11.37 -3.32
C ARG A 246 -27.31 -12.04 -2.67
N ARG A 247 -27.52 -12.82 -1.62
CA ARG A 247 -26.46 -13.67 -1.06
C ARG A 247 -26.18 -14.83 -2.01
N VAL A 248 -24.91 -15.17 -2.19
CA VAL A 248 -24.47 -16.30 -2.99
C VAL A 248 -23.96 -17.38 -2.05
N ASP A 249 -24.91 -18.03 -1.39
CA ASP A 249 -24.76 -19.16 -0.48
C ASP A 249 -25.35 -20.44 -1.10
N GLN A 250 -26.34 -20.30 -1.99
CA GLN A 250 -27.07 -21.42 -2.57
C GLN A 250 -26.72 -21.62 -4.05
N LEU A 251 -26.18 -22.80 -4.33
CA LEU A 251 -25.79 -23.33 -5.63
C LEU A 251 -27.02 -23.62 -6.51
N GLU A 252 -27.93 -22.68 -6.77
CA GLU A 252 -29.15 -23.05 -7.52
C GLU A 252 -29.73 -22.00 -8.49
N ASP A 253 -29.44 -20.70 -8.33
CA ASP A 253 -29.86 -19.72 -9.35
C ASP A 253 -28.71 -19.29 -10.26
N SER A 254 -28.74 -19.84 -11.47
CA SER A 254 -27.84 -19.50 -12.58
C SER A 254 -28.11 -18.11 -13.19
N SER A 255 -29.20 -17.45 -12.80
CA SER A 255 -29.47 -16.05 -13.12
C SER A 255 -28.67 -15.14 -12.19
N GLY A 256 -27.55 -14.61 -12.69
CA GLY A 256 -26.82 -13.55 -11.99
C GLY A 256 -27.67 -12.30 -11.82
N ILE A 257 -27.32 -11.46 -10.84
CA ILE A 257 -28.01 -10.17 -10.65
C ILE A 257 -27.87 -9.30 -11.91
N GLU A 258 -29.00 -8.88 -12.48
CA GLU A 258 -29.03 -7.93 -13.59
C GLU A 258 -29.19 -6.50 -13.07
N GLY A 259 -28.56 -5.57 -13.78
CA GLY A 259 -28.67 -4.14 -13.52
C GLY A 259 -27.34 -3.42 -13.61
N MET A 260 -27.29 -2.25 -12.97
CA MET A 260 -26.12 -1.37 -12.94
C MET A 260 -25.83 -0.99 -11.50
N MET A 261 -24.59 -0.61 -11.24
CA MET A 261 -24.15 -0.12 -9.96
C MET A 261 -23.25 1.10 -10.13
N SER A 262 -23.49 2.17 -9.38
CA SER A 262 -22.56 3.29 -9.30
C SER A 262 -21.26 2.80 -8.68
N ARG A 263 -20.13 3.23 -9.25
CA ARG A 263 -18.81 2.93 -8.70
C ARG A 263 -18.59 3.56 -7.32
N GLU A 264 -19.19 4.71 -7.04
CA GLU A 264 -19.16 5.35 -5.73
C GLU A 264 -19.91 4.51 -4.68
N ASP A 265 -21.07 3.96 -5.05
CA ASP A 265 -21.81 3.05 -4.16
C ASP A 265 -21.06 1.73 -3.92
N ALA A 266 -20.44 1.17 -4.95
CA ALA A 266 -19.59 -0.01 -4.81
C ALA A 266 -18.42 0.26 -3.83
N ALA A 267 -17.75 1.41 -3.98
CA ALA A 267 -16.68 1.83 -3.08
C ALA A 267 -17.16 2.02 -1.65
N LEU A 268 -18.32 2.65 -1.44
CA LEU A 268 -18.92 2.80 -0.13
C LEU A 268 -19.18 1.44 0.53
N LEU A 269 -19.70 0.47 -0.23
CA LEU A 269 -19.96 -0.87 0.27
C LEU A 269 -18.67 -1.62 0.61
N CYS A 270 -17.58 -1.44 -0.14
CA CYS A 270 -16.29 -2.01 0.24
C CYS A 270 -15.84 -1.55 1.62
N VAL A 271 -15.99 -0.26 1.89
CA VAL A 271 -15.61 0.32 3.17
C VAL A 271 -16.56 -0.12 4.26
N LYS A 272 -17.87 -0.14 4.01
CA LYS A 272 -18.87 -0.60 4.98
C LYS A 272 -18.77 -2.08 5.31
N ALA A 273 -18.27 -2.89 4.39
CA ALA A 273 -17.98 -4.29 4.66
C ALA A 273 -16.95 -4.47 5.78
N LEU A 274 -16.03 -3.51 6.00
CA LEU A 274 -15.05 -3.57 7.10
C LEU A 274 -15.71 -3.53 8.48
N ASP A 275 -16.84 -2.80 8.61
CA ASP A 275 -17.62 -2.72 9.84
C ASP A 275 -18.42 -4.03 10.09
N ALA A 276 -18.68 -4.80 9.03
CA ALA A 276 -19.52 -6.01 9.05
C ALA A 276 -18.69 -7.26 8.75
N ARG A 277 -17.66 -7.52 9.57
CA ARG A 277 -16.80 -8.70 9.44
C ARG A 277 -17.64 -9.99 9.57
N PRO A 278 -17.66 -10.86 8.54
CA PRO A 278 -18.46 -12.07 8.60
C PRO A 278 -17.72 -13.16 9.40
N GLN A 279 -18.49 -14.04 10.06
CA GLN A 279 -17.92 -15.22 10.75
C GLN A 279 -17.44 -16.30 9.76
N GLN A 280 -17.98 -16.30 8.55
CA GLN A 280 -17.64 -17.20 7.43
C GLN A 280 -17.44 -16.38 6.14
N ALA A 281 -17.18 -17.03 5.02
CA ALA A 281 -17.13 -16.36 3.72
C ALA A 281 -18.49 -15.73 3.38
N LEU A 282 -18.50 -14.42 3.06
CA LEU A 282 -19.69 -13.71 2.61
C LEU A 282 -19.55 -13.31 1.14
N VAL A 283 -20.45 -13.77 0.28
CA VAL A 283 -20.47 -13.39 -1.15
C VAL A 283 -21.81 -12.74 -1.47
N LEU A 284 -21.76 -11.51 -1.97
CA LEU A 284 -22.93 -10.68 -2.25
C LEU A 284 -22.94 -10.24 -3.71
N GLU A 285 -24.04 -10.50 -4.40
CA GLU A 285 -24.35 -9.91 -5.69
C GLU A 285 -25.23 -8.67 -5.51
N ILE A 286 -24.82 -7.53 -6.09
CA ILE A 286 -25.43 -6.23 -5.76
C ILE A 286 -25.68 -5.39 -7.02
N ALA A 287 -26.88 -4.80 -7.11
CA ALA A 287 -27.24 -3.82 -8.13
C ALA A 287 -27.96 -2.63 -7.50
N ASN A 288 -27.84 -1.44 -8.09
CA ASN A 288 -28.68 -0.32 -7.71
C ASN A 288 -30.13 -0.52 -8.19
N VAL A 289 -31.06 -0.02 -7.40
CA VAL A 289 -32.50 0.02 -7.73
C VAL A 289 -33.09 1.37 -7.40
N ASP A 290 -34.12 1.76 -8.15
CA ASP A 290 -34.91 2.96 -7.88
C ASP A 290 -35.83 2.72 -6.69
N ALA A 291 -35.23 2.66 -5.49
CA ALA A 291 -35.90 2.51 -4.21
C ALA A 291 -35.68 3.76 -3.35
N GLN A 292 -36.69 4.11 -2.54
CA GLN A 292 -36.66 5.31 -1.68
C GLN A 292 -35.83 5.12 -0.40
N ALA A 293 -35.63 3.88 0.06
CA ALA A 293 -34.89 3.60 1.29
C ALA A 293 -33.48 3.08 0.96
N ARG A 294 -32.48 3.80 1.46
CA ARG A 294 -31.07 3.42 1.40
C ARG A 294 -30.68 2.81 2.74
N ASP A 295 -30.68 1.49 2.80
CA ASP A 295 -30.19 0.78 3.98
C ASP A 295 -28.90 0.05 3.63
N VAL A 296 -27.78 0.67 3.98
CA VAL A 296 -26.43 0.13 3.73
C VAL A 296 -26.11 -0.98 4.72
N GLU A 297 -26.62 -0.90 5.94
CA GLU A 297 -26.40 -1.91 6.98
C GLU A 297 -27.18 -3.19 6.66
N ALA A 298 -28.40 -3.06 6.13
CA ALA A 298 -29.18 -4.19 5.65
C ALA A 298 -28.48 -5.00 4.54
N VAL A 299 -27.54 -4.41 3.78
CA VAL A 299 -26.78 -5.13 2.74
C VAL A 299 -26.00 -6.30 3.34
N PHE A 300 -25.42 -6.12 4.52
CA PHE A 300 -24.64 -7.14 5.21
C PHE A 300 -25.50 -8.01 6.15
N GLY A 301 -26.78 -7.67 6.31
CA GLY A 301 -27.79 -8.36 7.11
C GLY A 301 -27.53 -8.23 8.60
N GLY A 302 -27.84 -7.04 9.12
CA GLY A 302 -27.66 -6.66 10.52
C GLY A 302 -28.05 -7.72 11.55
#